data_AF-A0A6A5YXB4-F1
#
_entry.id   AF-A0A6A5YXB4-F1
#
_cell.length_a   1.000
_cell.length_b   1.000
_cell.length_c   1.000
_cell.angle_alpha   90.00
_cell.angle_beta   90.00
_cell.angle_gamma   90.00
#
_symmetry.space_group_name_H-M   'P 1'
#
loop_
_entity.id
_entity.type
_entity.pdbx_description
1 polymer ?
#
loop_
_entity_poly.entity_id
_entity_poly.type
_entity_poly.pdbx_seq_one_letter_code
_entity_poly.pdbx_strand_id
1 'polypeptide(L)'
;MRLSTSYTILFASCCWAAQWAIDPLCNRQQITLAFQEALHLARNAIDTLDTYHGDTHVESMKRYIMGSGTNVNNARLSFEAILQFRQNPSAFSPYDDAWRNERTNHDVEIYCSSTRTQPHVNGMGWDRSLQRELDPTPYQEILNCHNLNIGHSDSAITTWSDYFDMLGHIRSGAAPGDMNDYMTARPRFAYAIDICAWYLRLRLNQQPLNQNKVVAVVWTGFNGEVPADSVQADELLTLGGTILHELCHTMLGGRRRDVAGDRSYGWQQVGQLRTPENADNIMWLAIAMKLFTLGYWIDDSGVLEVN
;
A
#
# COMPACT_ATOMS: atom_id res chain seq x y z
N MET A 1 -60.15 11.57 14.31
CA MET A 1 -58.73 11.98 14.21
C MET A 1 -57.87 10.77 14.51
N ARG A 2 -57.21 10.18 13.50
CA ARG A 2 -56.26 9.07 13.68
C ARG A 2 -54.86 9.66 13.61
N LEU A 3 -54.12 9.61 14.72
CA LEU A 3 -52.70 9.97 14.76
C LEU A 3 -51.92 8.79 14.17
N SER A 4 -51.31 9.00 13.01
CA SER A 4 -50.36 8.06 12.42
C SER A 4 -48.98 8.29 13.04
N THR A 5 -48.56 7.38 13.91
CA THR A 5 -47.21 7.37 14.47
C THR A 5 -46.25 6.84 13.40
N SER A 6 -45.52 7.73 12.74
CA SER A 6 -44.43 7.36 11.84
C SER A 6 -43.21 6.96 12.68
N TYR A 7 -42.88 5.67 12.67
CA TYR A 7 -41.62 5.17 13.22
C TYR A 7 -40.50 5.42 12.21
N THR A 8 -39.68 6.44 12.45
CA THR A 8 -38.41 6.62 11.74
C THR A 8 -37.42 5.59 12.29
N ILE A 9 -37.24 4.48 11.57
CA ILE A 9 -36.15 3.55 11.84
C ILE A 9 -34.86 4.20 11.35
N LEU A 10 -34.13 4.84 12.26
CA LEU A 10 -32.75 5.24 12.06
C LEU A 10 -31.92 3.96 11.98
N PHE A 11 -31.65 3.49 10.76
CA PHE A 11 -30.53 2.59 10.52
C PHE A 11 -29.26 3.39 10.83
N ALA A 12 -28.78 3.27 12.07
CA ALA A 12 -27.40 3.56 12.37
C ALA A 12 -26.57 2.52 11.60
N SER A 13 -26.24 2.84 10.35
CA SER A 13 -25.16 2.20 9.64
C SER A 13 -23.91 2.48 10.47
N CYS A 14 -23.59 1.57 11.40
CA CYS A 14 -22.31 1.53 12.06
C CYS A 14 -21.27 1.61 10.95
N CYS A 15 -20.55 2.72 10.84
CA CYS A 15 -19.40 2.81 9.96
C CYS A 15 -18.35 1.88 10.57
N TRP A 16 -18.32 0.62 10.12
CA TRP A 16 -17.30 -0.33 10.55
C TRP A 16 -15.98 0.17 9.97
N ALA A 17 -15.15 0.79 10.81
CA ALA A 17 -13.79 1.14 10.44
C ALA A 17 -13.04 -0.13 10.02
N ALA A 18 -12.33 -0.05 8.90
CA ALA A 18 -11.54 -1.15 8.38
C ALA A 18 -10.50 -1.57 9.41
N GLN A 19 -10.35 -2.88 9.58
CA GLN A 19 -9.49 -3.50 10.55
C GLN A 19 -8.29 -4.11 9.84
N TRP A 20 -7.27 -4.42 10.62
CA TRP A 20 -6.13 -5.17 10.12
C TRP A 20 -5.55 -6.06 11.21
N ALA A 21 -5.02 -7.21 10.83
CA ALA A 21 -4.42 -8.19 11.74
C ALA A 21 -2.97 -8.47 11.35
N ILE A 22 -2.16 -8.88 12.32
CA ILE A 22 -0.73 -9.13 12.14
C ILE A 22 -0.45 -10.59 12.45
N ASP A 23 0.23 -11.28 11.53
CA ASP A 23 0.74 -12.63 11.73
C ASP A 23 1.66 -12.70 12.98
N PRO A 24 1.54 -13.72 13.84
CA PRO A 24 2.34 -13.82 15.07
C PRO A 24 3.86 -13.90 14.84
N LEU A 25 4.32 -14.25 13.64
CA LEU A 25 5.74 -14.32 13.28
C LEU A 25 6.29 -12.95 12.86
N CYS A 26 5.45 -11.94 12.70
CA CYS A 26 5.90 -10.57 12.50
C CYS A 26 6.35 -9.92 13.81
N ASN A 27 7.29 -8.97 13.72
CA ASN A 27 7.54 -8.01 14.81
C ASN A 27 6.34 -7.06 14.94
N ARG A 28 5.40 -7.38 15.84
CA ARG A 28 4.15 -6.65 16.02
C ARG A 28 4.34 -5.14 16.24
N GLN A 29 5.31 -4.76 17.05
CA GLN A 29 5.57 -3.34 17.35
C GLN A 29 6.02 -2.59 16.10
N GLN A 30 6.98 -3.15 15.36
CA GLN A 30 7.51 -2.52 14.16
C GLN A 30 6.45 -2.37 13.07
N ILE A 31 5.68 -3.45 12.80
CA ILE A 31 4.58 -3.40 11.83
C ILE A 31 3.53 -2.37 12.25
N THR A 32 3.23 -2.27 13.55
CA THR A 32 2.29 -1.27 14.06
C THR A 32 2.76 0.15 13.82
N LEU A 33 4.03 0.45 14.12
CA LEU A 33 4.60 1.78 13.87
C LEU A 33 4.60 2.12 12.38
N ALA A 34 4.94 1.17 11.52
CA ALA A 34 4.95 1.37 10.07
C ALA A 34 3.54 1.56 9.50
N PHE A 35 2.54 0.80 9.97
CA PHE A 35 1.16 0.99 9.55
C PHE A 35 0.63 2.37 10.00
N GLN A 36 0.95 2.79 11.23
CA GLN A 36 0.61 4.13 11.72
C GLN A 36 1.28 5.24 10.90
N GLU A 37 2.54 5.04 10.51
CA GLU A 37 3.24 5.93 9.60
C GLU A 37 2.53 6.02 8.25
N ALA A 38 2.09 4.91 7.65
CA ALA A 38 1.32 4.90 6.40
C ALA A 38 0.06 5.77 6.50
N LEU A 39 -0.71 5.64 7.59
CA LEU A 39 -1.89 6.47 7.85
C LEU A 39 -1.52 7.95 8.05
N HIS A 40 -0.42 8.23 8.75
CA HIS A 40 0.06 9.60 8.94
C HIS A 40 0.53 10.25 7.63
N LEU A 41 1.19 9.50 6.75
CA LEU A 41 1.57 9.96 5.41
C LEU A 41 0.33 10.32 4.59
N ALA A 42 -0.67 9.44 4.54
CA ALA A 42 -1.92 9.70 3.83
C ALA A 42 -2.66 10.94 4.37
N ARG A 43 -2.75 11.10 5.70
CA ARG A 43 -3.36 12.28 6.32
C ARG A 43 -2.60 13.56 6.03
N ASN A 44 -1.28 13.53 6.21
CA ASN A 44 -0.43 14.68 5.95
C ASN A 44 -0.49 15.09 4.48
N ALA A 45 -0.62 14.15 3.55
CA ALA A 45 -0.79 14.44 2.13
C ALA A 45 -2.06 15.25 1.89
N ILE A 46 -3.19 14.82 2.44
CA ILE A 46 -4.47 15.55 2.35
C ILE A 46 -4.34 16.96 2.94
N ASP A 47 -3.81 17.08 4.16
CA ASP A 47 -3.68 18.36 4.87
C ASP A 47 -2.77 19.33 4.09
N THR A 48 -1.66 18.82 3.53
CA THR A 48 -0.71 19.62 2.75
C THR A 48 -1.33 20.09 1.43
N LEU A 49 -2.03 19.21 0.73
CA LEU A 49 -2.70 19.54 -0.53
C LEU A 49 -3.79 20.60 -0.34
N ASP A 50 -4.49 20.59 0.80
CA ASP A 50 -5.52 21.60 1.12
C ASP A 50 -4.89 22.93 1.56
N THR A 51 -3.90 22.87 2.44
CA THR A 51 -3.30 24.07 3.07
C THR A 51 -2.42 24.85 2.11
N TYR A 52 -1.61 24.15 1.31
CA TYR A 52 -0.57 24.75 0.47
C TYR A 52 -0.89 24.65 -1.02
N HIS A 53 -2.19 24.67 -1.37
CA HIS A 53 -2.60 24.77 -2.76
C HIS A 53 -2.02 26.05 -3.39
N GLY A 54 -1.36 25.92 -4.55
CA GLY A 54 -0.72 27.05 -5.22
C GLY A 54 0.69 27.40 -4.74
N ASP A 55 1.23 26.74 -3.71
CA ASP A 55 2.66 26.82 -3.38
C ASP A 55 3.51 26.26 -4.55
N THR A 56 4.58 26.95 -4.93
CA THR A 56 5.36 26.60 -6.12
C THR A 56 6.01 25.23 -6.04
N HIS A 57 6.51 24.83 -4.86
CA HIS A 57 7.17 23.54 -4.66
C HIS A 57 6.14 22.41 -4.58
N VAL A 58 5.04 22.61 -3.87
CA VAL A 58 3.92 21.66 -3.82
C VAL A 58 3.35 21.42 -5.22
N GLU A 59 3.08 22.47 -6.00
CA GLU A 59 2.57 22.34 -7.36
C GLU A 59 3.60 21.71 -8.32
N SER A 60 4.89 21.92 -8.10
CA SER A 60 5.95 21.25 -8.88
C SER A 60 5.95 19.74 -8.63
N MET A 61 6.01 19.32 -7.36
CA MET A 61 6.00 17.89 -7.00
C MET A 61 4.70 17.20 -7.44
N LYS A 62 3.54 17.84 -7.26
CA LYS A 62 2.25 17.32 -7.77
C LYS A 62 2.28 17.10 -9.27
N ARG A 63 2.79 18.06 -10.04
CA ARG A 63 2.85 17.97 -11.51
C ARG A 63 3.83 16.89 -11.95
N TYR A 64 4.97 16.76 -11.27
CA TYR A 64 5.94 15.71 -11.54
C TYR A 64 5.31 14.32 -11.34
N ILE A 65 4.70 14.09 -10.17
CA ILE A 65 4.18 12.77 -9.78
C ILE A 65 2.84 12.44 -10.43
N MET A 66 1.93 13.39 -10.62
CA MET A 66 0.55 13.12 -11.07
C MET A 66 0.23 13.72 -12.43
N GLY A 67 1.10 14.57 -12.99
CA GLY A 67 0.82 15.28 -14.23
C GLY A 67 -0.31 16.31 -14.06
N SER A 68 -1.53 15.90 -14.38
CA SER A 68 -2.71 16.78 -14.42
C SER A 68 -3.45 16.89 -13.06
N GLY A 69 -4.28 17.93 -12.90
CA GLY A 69 -5.02 18.17 -11.65
C GLY A 69 -6.06 17.10 -11.28
N THR A 70 -6.71 16.45 -12.26
CA THR A 70 -7.68 15.38 -12.00
C THR A 70 -7.04 14.15 -11.36
N ASN A 71 -5.77 13.88 -11.68
CA ASN A 71 -5.04 12.75 -11.13
C ASN A 71 -4.77 12.92 -9.62
N VAL A 72 -4.54 14.16 -9.18
CA VAL A 72 -4.37 14.46 -7.75
C VAL A 72 -5.63 14.14 -6.95
N ASN A 73 -6.82 14.44 -7.49
CA ASN A 73 -8.08 14.10 -6.83
C ASN A 73 -8.27 12.58 -6.68
N ASN A 74 -7.88 11.79 -7.68
CA ASN A 74 -7.95 10.33 -7.60
C ASN A 74 -6.98 9.76 -6.53
N ALA A 75 -5.79 10.35 -6.40
CA ALA A 75 -4.86 10.01 -5.32
C ALA A 75 -5.45 10.38 -3.95
N ARG A 76 -6.06 11.56 -3.83
CA ARG A 76 -6.76 12.02 -2.61
C ARG A 76 -7.84 11.04 -2.16
N LEU A 77 -8.69 10.57 -3.07
CA LEU A 77 -9.72 9.56 -2.76
C LEU A 77 -9.11 8.28 -2.17
N SER A 78 -7.94 7.88 -2.66
CA SER A 78 -7.21 6.71 -2.15
C SER A 78 -6.72 6.96 -0.72
N PHE A 79 -6.17 8.15 -0.42
CA PHE A 79 -5.80 8.53 0.94
C PHE A 79 -7.00 8.56 1.89
N GLU A 80 -8.10 9.18 1.50
CA GLU A 80 -9.32 9.27 2.31
C GLU A 80 -9.89 7.89 2.63
N ALA A 81 -9.87 6.98 1.66
CA ALA A 81 -10.32 5.60 1.86
C ALA A 81 -9.37 4.79 2.76
N ILE A 82 -8.05 4.93 2.60
CA ILE A 82 -7.06 4.30 3.47
C ILE A 82 -7.18 4.80 4.92
N LEU A 83 -7.56 6.06 5.14
CA LEU A 83 -7.79 6.59 6.49
C LEU A 83 -9.02 5.99 7.21
N GLN A 84 -9.77 5.11 6.56
CA GLN A 84 -10.81 4.31 7.22
C GLN A 84 -10.24 3.16 8.07
N PHE A 85 -8.96 2.79 7.88
CA PHE A 85 -8.31 1.80 8.72
C PHE A 85 -8.13 2.29 10.16
N ARG A 86 -8.29 1.38 11.12
CA ARG A 86 -7.94 1.63 12.53
C ARG A 86 -6.44 1.88 12.68
N GLN A 87 -6.05 2.76 13.60
CA GLN A 87 -4.63 3.02 13.90
C GLN A 87 -3.90 1.85 14.57
N ASN A 88 -4.63 1.00 15.28
CA ASN A 88 -4.08 -0.15 15.99
C ASN A 88 -4.58 -1.44 15.36
N PRO A 89 -3.75 -2.50 15.33
CA PRO A 89 -4.16 -3.79 14.82
C PRO A 89 -5.26 -4.39 15.69
N SER A 90 -6.02 -5.31 15.11
CA SER A 90 -6.88 -6.23 15.83
C SER A 90 -6.11 -6.90 16.97
N ALA A 91 -6.80 -7.14 18.09
CA ALA A 91 -6.27 -7.95 19.18
C ALA A 91 -6.03 -9.42 18.76
N PHE A 92 -6.70 -9.84 17.67
CA PHE A 92 -6.63 -11.18 17.12
C PHE A 92 -5.60 -11.29 15.98
N SER A 93 -5.00 -12.48 15.86
CA SER A 93 -4.15 -12.85 14.73
C SER A 93 -4.99 -13.27 13.52
N PRO A 94 -4.42 -13.28 12.29
CA PRO A 94 -5.10 -13.80 11.11
C PRO A 94 -5.62 -15.24 11.24
N TYR A 95 -5.04 -16.03 12.15
CA TYR A 95 -5.40 -17.44 12.38
C TYR A 95 -6.52 -17.63 13.41
N ASP A 96 -6.87 -16.61 14.17
CA ASP A 96 -7.86 -16.72 15.24
C ASP A 96 -9.27 -16.80 14.67
N ASP A 97 -10.14 -17.63 15.26
CA ASP A 97 -11.54 -17.76 14.83
C ASP A 97 -12.31 -16.44 14.91
N ALA A 98 -12.04 -15.64 15.96
CA ALA A 98 -12.66 -14.33 16.13
C ALA A 98 -12.37 -13.40 14.95
N TRP A 99 -11.10 -13.31 14.52
CA TRP A 99 -10.74 -12.54 13.34
C TRP A 99 -11.39 -13.08 12.07
N ARG A 100 -11.30 -14.39 11.83
CA ARG A 100 -11.82 -15.04 10.62
C ARG A 100 -13.34 -14.88 10.46
N ASN A 101 -14.08 -14.77 11.56
CA ASN A 101 -15.52 -14.58 11.57
C ASN A 101 -15.95 -13.12 11.36
N GLU A 102 -15.09 -12.16 11.68
CA GLU A 102 -15.41 -10.72 11.62
C GLU A 102 -14.84 -10.02 10.39
N ARG A 103 -13.74 -10.54 9.81
CA ARG A 103 -13.04 -9.90 8.70
C ARG A 103 -13.90 -9.80 7.44
N THR A 104 -13.61 -8.78 6.66
CA THR A 104 -14.25 -8.42 5.40
C THR A 104 -13.21 -8.15 4.33
N ASN A 105 -13.65 -7.93 3.08
CA ASN A 105 -12.76 -7.50 1.99
C ASN A 105 -12.35 -6.02 2.04
N HIS A 106 -12.74 -5.29 3.09
CA HIS A 106 -12.14 -3.99 3.39
C HIS A 106 -10.96 -4.10 4.36
N ASP A 107 -10.78 -5.27 4.99
CA ASP A 107 -9.75 -5.50 5.99
C ASP A 107 -8.46 -6.04 5.36
N VAL A 108 -7.37 -6.00 6.13
CA VAL A 108 -6.03 -6.44 5.70
C VAL A 108 -5.38 -7.37 6.72
N GLU A 109 -4.64 -8.36 6.26
CA GLU A 109 -3.79 -9.22 7.07
C GLU A 109 -2.34 -9.04 6.64
N ILE A 110 -1.45 -8.84 7.61
CA ILE A 110 -0.02 -8.62 7.35
C ILE A 110 0.77 -9.86 7.75
N TYR A 111 1.56 -10.38 6.81
CA TYR A 111 2.36 -11.59 6.95
C TYR A 111 3.85 -11.31 6.80
N CYS A 112 4.66 -11.99 7.61
CA CYS A 112 6.13 -11.94 7.58
C CYS A 112 6.74 -13.33 7.39
N SER A 113 5.93 -14.29 6.94
CA SER A 113 6.35 -15.64 6.60
C SER A 113 5.40 -16.25 5.57
N SER A 114 5.87 -17.25 4.84
CA SER A 114 5.04 -18.00 3.88
C SER A 114 4.15 -19.07 4.53
N THR A 115 4.08 -19.15 5.87
CA THR A 115 3.40 -20.26 6.60
C THR A 115 1.90 -20.33 6.38
N ARG A 116 1.27 -19.24 5.91
CA ARG A 116 -0.14 -19.23 5.46
C ARG A 116 -0.36 -20.01 4.16
N THR A 117 0.69 -20.23 3.37
CA THR A 117 0.65 -20.99 2.12
C THR A 117 1.19 -22.39 2.30
N GLN A 118 0.72 -23.33 1.48
CA GLN A 118 1.26 -24.68 1.40
C GLN A 118 1.21 -25.21 -0.04
N PRO A 119 2.07 -26.18 -0.39
CA PRO A 119 1.99 -26.83 -1.69
C PRO A 119 0.61 -27.46 -1.93
N HIS A 120 0.14 -27.36 -3.18
CA HIS A 120 -1.08 -28.00 -3.67
C HIS A 120 -0.78 -28.78 -4.98
N VAL A 121 -1.82 -29.20 -5.71
CA VAL A 121 -1.65 -30.00 -6.94
C VAL A 121 -1.00 -29.18 -8.06
N ASN A 122 -0.23 -29.85 -8.93
CA ASN A 122 0.35 -29.27 -10.15
C ASN A 122 1.22 -28.01 -9.93
N GLY A 123 1.91 -27.91 -8.78
CA GLY A 123 2.76 -26.76 -8.45
C GLY A 123 1.99 -25.51 -8.01
N MET A 124 0.66 -25.59 -7.88
CA MET A 124 -0.15 -24.54 -7.28
C MET A 124 0.09 -24.46 -5.78
N GLY A 125 -0.21 -23.30 -5.21
CA GLY A 125 -0.26 -23.10 -3.76
C GLY A 125 -1.68 -23.18 -3.23
N TRP A 126 -1.85 -23.50 -1.96
CA TRP A 126 -3.10 -23.26 -1.23
C TRP A 126 -2.88 -22.18 -0.17
N ASP A 127 -3.63 -21.08 -0.27
CA ASP A 127 -3.65 -20.02 0.73
C ASP A 127 -4.70 -20.35 1.80
N ARG A 128 -4.23 -20.64 3.02
CA ARG A 128 -5.12 -20.97 4.15
C ARG A 128 -5.92 -19.77 4.63
N SER A 129 -5.39 -18.56 4.48
CA SER A 129 -6.10 -17.37 4.91
C SER A 129 -7.20 -17.01 3.92
N LEU A 130 -6.86 -16.97 2.63
CA LEU A 130 -7.83 -16.68 1.58
C LEU A 130 -8.72 -17.88 1.24
N GLN A 131 -8.42 -19.08 1.77
CA GLN A 131 -9.13 -20.33 1.48
C GLN A 131 -9.32 -20.55 -0.03
N ARG A 132 -8.23 -20.42 -0.79
CA ARG A 132 -8.22 -20.63 -2.24
C ARG A 132 -6.91 -21.18 -2.74
N GLU A 133 -6.96 -21.71 -3.95
CA GLU A 133 -5.76 -22.01 -4.74
C GLU A 133 -5.11 -20.70 -5.22
N LEU A 134 -3.79 -20.71 -5.24
CA LEU A 134 -2.95 -19.71 -5.87
C LEU A 134 -2.30 -20.34 -7.09
N ASP A 135 -2.35 -19.64 -8.21
CA ASP A 135 -1.62 -20.02 -9.41
C ASP A 135 -0.11 -20.16 -9.09
N PRO A 136 0.64 -20.97 -9.88
CA PRO A 136 2.05 -21.24 -9.58
C PRO A 136 2.92 -19.98 -9.45
N THR A 137 2.65 -18.94 -10.25
CA THR A 137 3.42 -17.69 -10.23
C THR A 137 3.21 -16.90 -8.92
N PRO A 138 1.99 -16.46 -8.53
CA PRO A 138 1.77 -15.81 -7.24
C PRO A 138 2.23 -16.63 -6.05
N TYR A 139 2.05 -17.96 -6.10
CA TYR A 139 2.53 -18.83 -5.04
C TYR A 139 4.06 -18.78 -4.92
N GLN A 140 4.78 -18.86 -6.04
CA GLN A 140 6.24 -18.80 -6.05
C GLN A 140 6.77 -17.42 -5.62
N GLU A 141 6.09 -16.34 -5.99
CA GLU A 141 6.43 -14.97 -5.55
C GLU A 141 6.37 -14.85 -4.02
N ILE A 142 5.31 -15.34 -3.39
CA ILE A 142 5.18 -15.39 -1.92
C ILE A 142 6.31 -16.24 -1.31
N LEU A 143 6.62 -17.41 -1.87
CA LEU A 143 7.72 -18.24 -1.38
C LEU A 143 9.08 -17.53 -1.49
N ASN A 144 9.32 -16.82 -2.60
CA ASN A 144 10.56 -16.08 -2.84
C ASN A 144 10.70 -14.89 -1.89
N CYS A 145 9.61 -14.12 -1.69
CA CYS A 145 9.52 -13.00 -0.77
C CYS A 145 9.99 -13.37 0.65
N HIS A 146 9.69 -14.59 1.11
CA HIS A 146 10.08 -15.08 2.44
C HIS A 146 11.36 -15.92 2.47
N ASN A 147 12.01 -16.17 1.32
CA ASN A 147 13.23 -16.97 1.23
C ASN A 147 14.49 -16.11 1.09
N LEU A 148 15.18 -15.87 2.21
CA LEU A 148 16.40 -15.06 2.28
C LEU A 148 17.54 -15.50 1.34
N ASN A 149 17.51 -16.71 0.77
CA ASN A 149 18.56 -17.25 -0.09
C ASN A 149 18.37 -16.95 -1.59
N ILE A 150 17.25 -16.37 -2.01
CA ILE A 150 16.98 -16.03 -3.41
C ILE A 150 17.34 -14.56 -3.64
N GLY A 151 17.76 -14.19 -4.86
CA GLY A 151 17.95 -12.78 -5.22
C GLY A 151 16.61 -12.03 -5.11
N HIS A 152 16.61 -10.90 -4.41
CA HIS A 152 15.39 -10.23 -3.98
C HIS A 152 15.08 -9.01 -4.84
N SER A 153 13.83 -8.89 -5.29
CA SER A 153 13.30 -7.68 -5.96
C SER A 153 12.20 -6.99 -5.14
N ASP A 154 11.32 -7.79 -4.53
CA ASP A 154 10.04 -7.24 -4.03
C ASP A 154 10.13 -6.87 -2.55
N SER A 155 9.72 -5.66 -2.19
CA SER A 155 9.72 -5.22 -0.78
C SER A 155 8.54 -5.79 0.00
N ALA A 156 7.38 -5.88 -0.67
CA ALA A 156 6.17 -6.49 -0.19
C ALA A 156 5.31 -6.96 -1.38
N ILE A 157 4.29 -7.76 -1.10
CA ILE A 157 3.35 -8.29 -2.09
C ILE A 157 1.94 -8.20 -1.53
N THR A 158 0.99 -7.66 -2.29
CA THR A 158 -0.43 -7.73 -1.97
C THR A 158 -1.14 -8.83 -2.75
N THR A 159 -1.71 -9.81 -2.03
CA THR A 159 -2.61 -10.81 -2.59
C THR A 159 -4.07 -10.36 -2.44
N TRP A 160 -4.81 -10.25 -3.54
CA TRP A 160 -6.20 -9.80 -3.52
C TRP A 160 -7.13 -10.78 -2.83
N SER A 161 -8.07 -10.26 -2.03
CA SER A 161 -9.09 -11.09 -1.38
C SER A 161 -10.08 -11.69 -2.36
N ASP A 162 -10.49 -10.91 -3.37
CA ASP A 162 -11.47 -11.24 -4.40
C ASP A 162 -10.93 -12.22 -5.45
N TYR A 163 -11.81 -12.98 -6.11
CA TYR A 163 -11.39 -13.86 -7.23
C TYR A 163 -11.17 -13.03 -8.49
N PHE A 164 -10.06 -13.28 -9.19
CA PHE A 164 -9.78 -12.71 -10.50
C PHE A 164 -9.99 -13.75 -11.58
N ASP A 165 -10.92 -13.51 -12.52
CA ASP A 165 -11.07 -14.33 -13.72
C ASP A 165 -10.01 -13.97 -14.76
N MET A 166 -8.78 -14.46 -14.52
CA MET A 166 -7.64 -14.21 -15.41
C MET A 166 -7.90 -14.72 -16.84
N LEU A 167 -8.60 -15.85 -16.99
CA LEU A 167 -8.92 -16.39 -18.31
C LEU A 167 -9.94 -15.52 -19.04
N GLY A 168 -10.96 -15.02 -18.35
CA GLY A 168 -11.90 -14.05 -18.88
C GLY A 168 -11.20 -12.77 -19.33
N HIS A 169 -10.30 -12.24 -18.49
CA HIS A 169 -9.52 -11.04 -18.79
C HIS A 169 -8.61 -11.22 -20.01
N ILE A 170 -7.89 -12.34 -20.11
CA ILE A 170 -7.06 -12.64 -21.28
C ILE A 170 -7.92 -12.79 -22.54
N ARG A 171 -9.07 -13.46 -22.45
CA ARG A 171 -9.95 -13.72 -23.62
C ARG A 171 -10.62 -12.48 -24.15
N SER A 172 -10.92 -11.50 -23.30
CA SER A 172 -11.56 -10.26 -23.73
C SER A 172 -10.60 -9.33 -24.47
N GLY A 173 -9.29 -9.56 -24.36
CA GLY A 173 -8.28 -8.62 -24.87
C GLY A 173 -8.34 -7.27 -24.16
N ALA A 174 -8.97 -7.21 -22.97
CA ALA A 174 -9.05 -6.00 -22.18
C ALA A 174 -7.64 -5.50 -21.86
N ALA A 175 -7.50 -4.17 -21.84
CA ALA A 175 -6.26 -3.59 -21.37
C ALA A 175 -5.98 -4.09 -19.93
N PRO A 176 -4.71 -4.22 -19.52
CA PRO A 176 -4.34 -4.63 -18.16
C PRO A 176 -4.94 -3.79 -17.02
N GLY A 177 -5.63 -2.68 -17.32
CA GLY A 177 -6.26 -1.80 -16.33
C GLY A 177 -7.74 -2.03 -16.09
N ASP A 178 -8.40 -2.85 -16.89
CA ASP A 178 -9.82 -3.14 -16.72
C ASP A 178 -10.01 -4.49 -16.03
N MET A 179 -9.49 -4.60 -14.80
CA MET A 179 -9.58 -5.85 -14.03
C MET A 179 -10.89 -5.94 -13.26
N ASN A 180 -11.50 -4.80 -12.92
CA ASN A 180 -12.68 -4.76 -12.03
C ASN A 180 -13.85 -5.58 -12.57
N ASP A 181 -14.03 -5.60 -13.89
CA ASP A 181 -15.06 -6.39 -14.56
C ASP A 181 -14.83 -7.91 -14.48
N TYR A 182 -13.62 -8.33 -14.12
CA TYR A 182 -13.21 -9.73 -13.95
C TYR A 182 -12.97 -10.09 -12.49
N MET A 183 -13.30 -9.20 -11.55
CA MET A 183 -13.16 -9.43 -10.12
C MET A 183 -14.50 -9.86 -9.51
N THR A 184 -14.55 -11.03 -8.89
CA THR A 184 -15.69 -11.48 -8.09
C THR A 184 -15.45 -11.22 -6.61
N ALA A 185 -16.26 -10.34 -6.04
CA ALA A 185 -16.13 -9.92 -4.64
C ALA A 185 -16.25 -11.10 -3.67
N ARG A 186 -15.34 -11.16 -2.70
CA ARG A 186 -15.32 -12.14 -1.60
C ARG A 186 -15.43 -11.41 -0.26
N PRO A 187 -16.62 -10.96 0.13
CA PRO A 187 -16.81 -9.98 1.21
C PRO A 187 -16.41 -10.44 2.62
N ARG A 188 -15.94 -11.69 2.79
CA ARG A 188 -15.54 -12.29 4.08
C ARG A 188 -14.04 -12.63 4.17
N PHE A 189 -13.25 -12.13 3.22
CA PHE A 189 -11.82 -12.40 3.17
C PHE A 189 -11.08 -11.08 3.12
N ALA A 190 -10.14 -10.87 4.04
CA ALA A 190 -9.25 -9.73 4.04
C ALA A 190 -8.25 -9.85 2.88
N TYR A 191 -7.70 -8.71 2.44
CA TYR A 191 -6.51 -8.69 1.59
C TYR A 191 -5.30 -9.18 2.39
N ALA A 192 -4.35 -9.86 1.76
CA ALA A 192 -3.11 -10.26 2.41
C ALA A 192 -1.94 -9.40 1.90
N ILE A 193 -1.16 -8.85 2.81
CA ILE A 193 0.09 -8.14 2.51
C ILE A 193 1.24 -8.94 3.11
N ASP A 194 2.16 -9.39 2.27
CA ASP A 194 3.36 -10.10 2.67
C ASP A 194 4.53 -9.13 2.63
N ILE A 195 5.16 -8.86 3.78
CA ILE A 195 6.40 -8.09 3.81
C ILE A 195 7.58 -9.04 3.67
N CYS A 196 8.41 -8.81 2.66
CA CYS A 196 9.48 -9.74 2.32
C CYS A 196 10.59 -9.74 3.36
N ALA A 197 11.15 -10.94 3.61
CA ALA A 197 12.07 -11.17 4.72
C ALA A 197 13.35 -10.33 4.62
N TRP A 198 13.88 -10.15 3.41
CA TRP A 198 15.05 -9.30 3.16
C TRP A 198 14.74 -7.83 3.46
N TYR A 199 13.56 -7.34 3.05
CA TYR A 199 13.15 -5.96 3.23
C TYR A 199 12.91 -5.66 4.71
N LEU A 200 12.24 -6.58 5.41
CA LEU A 200 12.12 -6.51 6.86
C LEU A 200 13.49 -6.39 7.51
N ARG A 201 14.46 -7.23 7.14
CA ARG A 201 15.83 -7.19 7.66
C ARG A 201 16.51 -5.83 7.43
N LEU A 202 16.39 -5.25 6.24
CA LEU A 202 16.96 -3.94 5.92
C LEU A 202 16.27 -2.80 6.66
N ARG A 203 14.96 -2.91 6.89
CA ARG A 203 14.16 -1.88 7.56
C ARG A 203 13.96 -2.16 9.05
N LEU A 204 14.64 -3.18 9.60
CA LEU A 204 14.68 -3.43 11.05
C LEU A 204 15.19 -2.17 11.75
N ASN A 205 14.36 -1.60 12.62
CA ASN A 205 14.64 -0.39 13.39
C ASN A 205 14.78 0.89 12.56
N GLN A 206 14.32 0.90 11.30
CA GLN A 206 14.29 2.13 10.52
C GLN A 206 13.37 3.16 11.20
N GLN A 207 13.81 4.42 11.23
CA GLN A 207 12.97 5.51 11.70
C GLN A 207 11.87 5.80 10.67
N PRO A 208 10.68 6.24 11.12
CA PRO A 208 9.68 6.78 10.21
C PRO A 208 10.21 8.02 9.50
N LEU A 209 9.53 8.44 8.43
CA LEU A 209 9.85 9.65 7.68
C LEU A 209 9.68 10.89 8.58
N ASN A 210 10.81 11.36 9.09
CA ASN A 210 10.93 12.46 10.02
C ASN A 210 12.15 13.32 9.67
N GLN A 211 12.32 14.43 10.39
CA GLN A 211 13.43 15.37 10.18
C GLN A 211 14.80 14.66 10.19
N ASN A 212 15.03 13.76 11.15
CA ASN A 212 16.33 13.09 11.31
C ASN A 212 16.64 12.17 10.13
N LYS A 213 15.66 11.43 9.61
CA LYS A 213 15.82 10.60 8.43
C LYS A 213 16.14 11.45 7.20
N VAL A 214 15.42 12.55 6.99
CA VAL A 214 15.66 13.45 5.85
C VAL A 214 17.06 14.06 5.92
N VAL A 215 17.43 14.59 7.08
CA VAL A 215 18.79 15.10 7.36
C VAL A 215 19.83 14.02 7.09
N ALA A 216 19.64 12.78 7.58
CA ALA A 216 20.57 11.70 7.31
C ALA A 216 20.77 11.48 5.81
N VAL A 217 19.69 11.39 5.02
CA VAL A 217 19.77 11.22 3.55
C VAL A 217 20.52 12.37 2.88
N VAL A 218 20.26 13.63 3.28
CA VAL A 218 20.93 14.81 2.75
C VAL A 218 22.43 14.82 3.06
N TRP A 219 22.84 14.42 4.27
CA TRP A 219 24.22 14.57 4.74
C TRP A 219 25.12 13.36 4.54
N THR A 220 24.59 12.13 4.64
CA THR A 220 25.43 10.93 4.54
C THR A 220 25.73 10.54 3.11
N GLY A 221 25.00 11.10 2.13
CA GLY A 221 25.03 10.61 0.77
C GLY A 221 24.48 9.19 0.65
N PHE A 222 24.50 8.66 -0.57
CA PHE A 222 23.97 7.34 -0.91
C PHE A 222 24.68 6.22 -0.15
N ASN A 223 23.95 5.46 0.66
CA ASN A 223 24.47 4.21 1.22
C ASN A 223 24.18 3.13 0.18
N GLY A 224 25.20 2.63 -0.51
CA GLY A 224 25.12 1.79 -1.72
C GLY A 224 24.43 0.42 -1.61
N GLU A 225 23.40 0.28 -0.79
CA GLU A 225 22.48 -0.85 -0.71
C GLU A 225 21.24 -0.69 -1.60
N VAL A 226 21.12 0.45 -2.29
CA VAL A 226 20.02 0.77 -3.21
C VAL A 226 20.51 0.59 -4.67
N PRO A 227 19.63 0.21 -5.64
CA PRO A 227 20.04 0.00 -7.03
C PRO A 227 20.86 1.15 -7.63
N ALA A 228 21.75 0.82 -8.58
CA ALA A 228 22.73 1.76 -9.13
C ALA A 228 22.11 2.96 -9.88
N ASP A 229 20.83 2.88 -10.22
CA ASP A 229 20.03 3.90 -10.90
C ASP A 229 19.13 4.71 -9.94
N SER A 230 19.21 4.44 -8.63
CA SER A 230 18.39 5.13 -7.64
C SER A 230 18.91 6.52 -7.31
N VAL A 231 17.99 7.41 -6.93
CA VAL A 231 18.25 8.83 -6.61
C VAL A 231 18.02 9.09 -5.12
N GLN A 232 18.49 10.23 -4.61
CA GLN A 232 18.41 10.54 -3.16
C GLN A 232 16.99 10.40 -2.60
N ALA A 233 15.98 10.75 -3.39
CA ALA A 233 14.59 10.55 -3.02
C ALA A 233 14.33 9.10 -2.58
N ASP A 234 14.80 8.09 -3.31
CA ASP A 234 14.50 6.66 -3.08
C ASP A 234 14.97 6.16 -1.70
N GLU A 235 15.99 6.79 -1.11
CA GLU A 235 16.45 6.52 0.27
C GLU A 235 15.43 6.93 1.35
N LEU A 236 14.48 7.80 0.99
CA LEU A 236 13.40 8.24 1.87
C LEU A 236 12.33 7.17 2.07
N LEU A 237 12.33 6.11 1.25
CA LEU A 237 11.39 5.01 1.40
C LEU A 237 11.52 4.39 2.80
N THR A 238 10.37 4.27 3.47
CA THR A 238 10.23 3.62 4.77
C THR A 238 9.35 2.39 4.66
N LEU A 239 9.37 1.53 5.68
CA LEU A 239 8.39 0.46 5.78
C LEU A 239 6.96 1.01 5.81
N GLY A 240 6.71 2.18 6.40
CA GLY A 240 5.40 2.84 6.34
C GLY A 240 5.01 3.33 4.95
N GLY A 241 5.97 3.84 4.17
CA GLY A 241 5.76 4.13 2.75
C GLY A 241 5.37 2.88 1.96
N THR A 242 6.13 1.79 2.11
CA THR A 242 5.81 0.50 1.48
C THR A 242 4.42 0.00 1.89
N ILE A 243 4.05 0.05 3.17
CA ILE A 243 2.69 -0.33 3.59
C ILE A 243 1.64 0.56 2.92
N LEU A 244 1.88 1.87 2.78
CA LEU A 244 0.96 2.76 2.06
C LEU A 244 0.81 2.35 0.59
N HIS A 245 1.91 2.00 -0.08
CA HIS A 245 1.90 1.44 -1.44
C HIS A 245 1.02 0.19 -1.49
N GLU A 246 1.26 -0.80 -0.63
CA GLU A 246 0.48 -2.04 -0.60
C GLU A 246 -1.00 -1.82 -0.30
N LEU A 247 -1.32 -0.87 0.59
CA LEU A 247 -2.70 -0.49 0.86
C LEU A 247 -3.42 0.06 -0.38
N CYS A 248 -2.71 0.68 -1.32
CA CYS A 248 -3.28 1.14 -2.59
C CYS A 248 -3.75 -0.03 -3.49
N HIS A 249 -3.15 -1.21 -3.38
CA HIS A 249 -3.60 -2.41 -4.12
C HIS A 249 -4.89 -3.02 -3.55
N THR A 250 -5.30 -2.63 -2.34
CA THR A 250 -6.53 -3.13 -1.71
C THR A 250 -7.79 -2.47 -2.31
N MET A 251 -8.96 -3.01 -1.99
CA MET A 251 -10.23 -2.41 -2.39
C MET A 251 -10.40 -0.98 -1.88
N LEU A 252 -10.04 -0.73 -0.62
CA LEU A 252 -10.09 0.61 -0.04
C LEU A 252 -9.09 1.55 -0.71
N GLY A 253 -7.90 1.05 -1.03
CA GLY A 253 -6.91 1.82 -1.79
C GLY A 253 -7.29 2.15 -3.23
N GLY A 254 -8.39 1.58 -3.73
CA GLY A 254 -8.86 1.77 -5.11
C GLY A 254 -8.28 0.77 -6.11
N ARG A 255 -7.69 -0.34 -5.64
CA ARG A 255 -7.11 -1.41 -6.47
C ARG A 255 -6.12 -0.89 -7.51
N ARG A 256 -5.21 -0.04 -7.05
CA ARG A 256 -4.12 0.51 -7.85
C ARG A 256 -3.18 -0.62 -8.24
N ARG A 257 -2.36 -0.39 -9.27
CA ARG A 257 -1.50 -1.40 -9.89
C ARG A 257 -0.05 -0.94 -9.86
N ASP A 258 0.84 -1.84 -10.23
CA ASP A 258 2.19 -1.50 -10.65
C ASP A 258 2.21 -1.47 -12.18
N VAL A 259 1.90 -0.29 -12.73
CA VAL A 259 1.48 -0.10 -14.15
C VAL A 259 2.53 -0.55 -15.17
N ALA A 260 3.80 -0.65 -14.77
CA ALA A 260 4.92 -1.07 -15.61
C ALA A 260 5.78 -2.18 -14.97
N GLY A 261 5.22 -2.98 -14.05
CA GLY A 261 5.98 -4.00 -13.30
C GLY A 261 7.18 -3.38 -12.60
N ASP A 262 8.38 -3.96 -12.77
CA ASP A 262 9.64 -3.46 -12.20
C ASP A 262 9.96 -1.99 -12.56
N ARG A 263 9.39 -1.44 -13.64
CA ARG A 263 9.56 -0.03 -14.03
C ARG A 263 8.52 0.89 -13.40
N SER A 264 7.79 0.42 -12.40
CA SER A 264 6.76 1.22 -11.71
C SER A 264 7.31 1.98 -10.50
N TYR A 265 8.53 1.66 -10.07
CA TYR A 265 9.02 2.00 -8.75
C TYR A 265 10.09 3.09 -8.77
N GLY A 266 10.05 3.96 -7.76
CA GLY A 266 11.05 4.98 -7.51
C GLY A 266 10.73 6.33 -8.17
N TRP A 267 11.43 7.36 -7.72
CA TRP A 267 11.12 8.75 -8.07
C TRP A 267 11.10 9.01 -9.58
N GLN A 268 12.12 8.52 -10.29
CA GLN A 268 12.22 8.71 -11.75
C GLN A 268 11.05 8.04 -12.49
N GLN A 269 10.60 6.87 -12.04
CA GLN A 269 9.52 6.14 -12.70
C GLN A 269 8.16 6.78 -12.44
N VAL A 270 7.88 7.22 -11.21
CA VAL A 270 6.64 7.94 -10.94
C VAL A 270 6.54 9.24 -11.75
N GLY A 271 7.68 9.91 -11.96
CA GLY A 271 7.83 11.07 -12.83
C GLY A 271 7.61 10.77 -14.32
N GLN A 272 7.83 9.54 -14.77
CA GLN A 272 7.55 9.11 -16.15
C GLN A 272 6.10 8.68 -16.32
N LEU A 273 5.55 7.92 -15.36
CA LEU A 273 4.21 7.34 -15.43
C LEU A 273 3.10 8.38 -15.21
N ARG A 274 3.29 9.29 -14.24
CA ARG A 274 2.38 10.41 -13.94
C ARG A 274 0.90 10.02 -13.80
N THR A 275 0.62 8.89 -13.16
CA THR A 275 -0.72 8.29 -13.15
C THR A 275 -1.18 7.91 -11.75
N PRO A 276 -2.43 8.21 -11.37
CA PRO A 276 -2.97 7.79 -10.07
C PRO A 276 -3.34 6.30 -10.07
N GLU A 277 -3.25 5.61 -11.21
CA GLU A 277 -3.45 4.16 -11.27
C GLU A 277 -2.25 3.37 -10.76
N ASN A 278 -1.10 4.03 -10.60
CA ASN A 278 0.11 3.42 -10.07
C ASN A 278 0.18 3.59 -8.54
N ALA A 279 0.28 2.50 -7.79
CA ALA A 279 0.36 2.53 -6.33
C ALA A 279 1.57 3.36 -5.86
N ASP A 280 2.70 3.25 -6.56
CA ASP A 280 3.91 4.01 -6.23
C ASP A 280 3.75 5.51 -6.41
N ASN A 281 3.01 5.97 -7.44
CA ASN A 281 2.73 7.40 -7.60
C ASN A 281 1.94 7.95 -6.42
N ILE A 282 0.97 7.19 -5.88
CA ILE A 282 0.18 7.62 -4.72
C ILE A 282 1.05 7.65 -3.47
N MET A 283 1.88 6.63 -3.24
CA MET A 283 2.83 6.61 -2.13
C MET A 283 3.81 7.80 -2.21
N TRP A 284 4.43 8.03 -3.36
CA TRP A 284 5.38 9.13 -3.58
C TRP A 284 4.75 10.49 -3.41
N LEU A 285 3.49 10.67 -3.81
CA LEU A 285 2.77 11.91 -3.52
C LEU A 285 2.69 12.15 -2.01
N ALA A 286 2.36 11.13 -1.22
CA ALA A 286 2.30 11.26 0.23
C ALA A 286 3.67 11.55 0.88
N ILE A 287 4.73 10.88 0.41
CA ILE A 287 6.11 11.14 0.84
C ILE A 287 6.51 12.59 0.51
N ALA A 288 6.27 13.05 -0.72
CA ALA A 288 6.59 14.40 -1.16
C ALA A 288 5.88 15.48 -0.33
N MET A 289 4.58 15.29 -0.04
CA MET A 289 3.84 16.20 0.84
C MET A 289 4.40 16.18 2.27
N LYS A 290 4.80 15.01 2.78
CA LYS A 290 5.45 14.90 4.08
C LYS A 290 6.76 15.67 4.15
N LEU A 291 7.61 15.55 3.13
CA LEU A 291 8.86 16.30 3.05
C LEU A 291 8.62 17.80 3.08
N PHE A 292 7.62 18.29 2.35
CA PHE A 292 7.27 19.70 2.36
C PHE A 292 6.99 20.22 3.76
N THR A 293 6.19 19.48 4.54
CA THR A 293 5.92 19.85 5.94
C THR A 293 7.13 19.73 6.88
N LEU A 294 8.19 19.04 6.45
CA LEU A 294 9.48 18.98 7.15
C LEU A 294 10.46 20.06 6.67
N GLY A 295 10.05 20.94 5.73
CA GLY A 295 10.89 22.01 5.19
C GLY A 295 11.79 21.57 4.02
N TYR A 296 11.41 20.52 3.31
CA TYR A 296 12.17 20.01 2.15
C TYR A 296 11.26 19.76 0.96
N TRP A 297 11.84 19.72 -0.24
CA TRP A 297 11.13 19.28 -1.44
C TRP A 297 12.07 18.49 -2.34
N ILE A 298 11.52 17.79 -3.34
CA ILE A 298 12.29 17.00 -4.30
C ILE A 298 12.10 17.62 -5.69
N ASP A 299 13.20 17.86 -6.39
CA ASP A 299 13.17 18.32 -7.77
C ASP A 299 12.90 17.16 -8.77
N ASP A 300 12.78 17.49 -10.05
CA ASP A 300 12.51 16.50 -11.10
C ASP A 300 13.64 15.45 -11.25
N SER A 301 14.85 15.76 -10.77
CA SER A 301 16.02 14.88 -10.82
C SER A 301 16.12 13.93 -9.63
N GLY A 302 15.30 14.13 -8.59
CA GLY A 302 15.31 13.33 -7.37
C GLY A 302 16.28 13.82 -6.31
N VAL A 303 16.76 15.05 -6.42
CA VAL A 303 17.60 15.72 -5.44
C VAL A 303 16.71 16.38 -4.38
N LEU A 304 17.10 16.22 -3.11
CA LEU A 304 16.44 16.89 -2.00
C LEU A 304 16.93 18.33 -1.86
N GLU A 305 16.00 19.26 -1.77
CA GLU A 305 16.25 20.68 -1.55
C GLU A 305 15.56 21.18 -0.26
N VAL A 306 16.08 22.27 0.30
CA VAL A 306 15.49 22.95 1.46
C VAL A 306 14.49 24.00 0.97
N ASN A 307 13.32 24.04 1.60
CA ASN A 307 12.26 25.04 1.35
C ASN A 307 12.59 26.40 2.00
#